data_AF-A0A2T9ZAJ3-F1
#
_entry.id   AF-A0A2T9ZAJ3-F1
#
_cell.length_a   1.000
_cell.length_b   1.000
_cell.length_c   1.000
_cell.angle_alpha   90.00
_cell.angle_beta   90.00
_cell.angle_gamma   90.00
#
_symmetry.space_group_name_H-M   'P 1'
#
loop_
_entity.id
_entity.type
_entity.pdbx_description
1 polymer ?
#
loop_
_entity_poly.entity_id
_entity_poly.type
_entity_poly.pdbx_seq_one_letter_code
_entity_poly.pdbx_strand_id
1 'polypeptide(L)'
;LIEGDGSIIVPKSDRDNKGKKRYPSIQIAFNTKDLPLILIIQKVLEHGSVSKTKGKNAYRLTINNLEGWIKIVELINGYMRTPKINALYNLIDCINSNYGKNIKKLSKDNSPLISNAWLSGFIDGDGSFSIRLTEKGKYPRKVECKFEIEQRQKDISGFSMLEVLETLAEFLLTTVKETKTLTHNPKFRVRTTNIN
;
A
#
# COMPACT_ATOMS: atom_id res chain seq x y z
N LEU A 1 -3.85 -1.42 4.02
CA LEU A 1 -2.72 -0.67 4.59
C LEU A 1 -1.41 -1.00 3.89
N ILE A 2 -0.94 -2.25 3.93
CA ILE A 2 0.37 -2.61 3.35
C ILE A 2 0.47 -2.36 1.83
N GLU A 3 -0.65 -2.47 1.11
CA GLU A 3 -0.70 -2.19 -0.32
C GLU A 3 -0.65 -0.69 -0.66
N GLY A 4 -1.01 0.19 0.28
CA GLY A 4 -0.76 1.63 0.18
C GLY A 4 0.66 1.97 0.66
N ASP A 5 0.83 2.16 1.97
CA ASP A 5 2.08 2.66 2.59
C ASP A 5 3.17 1.62 2.83
N GLY A 6 2.86 0.34 2.67
CA GLY A 6 3.79 -0.75 2.92
C GLY A 6 4.76 -1.03 1.77
N SER A 7 5.84 -1.73 2.10
CA SER A 7 6.82 -2.26 1.15
C SER A 7 7.27 -3.64 1.59
N ILE A 8 7.21 -4.61 0.67
CA ILE A 8 7.78 -5.94 0.84
C ILE A 8 9.07 -5.98 0.01
N ILE A 9 10.21 -6.05 0.68
CA ILE A 9 11.53 -5.96 0.06
C ILE A 9 12.18 -7.33 0.14
N VAL A 10 12.42 -7.97 -1.00
CA VAL A 10 13.14 -9.24 -1.10
C VAL A 10 14.44 -9.00 -1.88
N PRO A 11 15.62 -9.17 -1.26
CA PRO A 11 16.90 -9.00 -1.95
C PRO A 11 17.06 -9.98 -3.12
N LYS A 12 17.63 -9.52 -4.24
CA LYS A 12 17.97 -10.38 -5.40
C LYS A 12 19.17 -11.30 -5.14
N SER A 13 19.99 -10.96 -4.15
CA SER A 13 21.18 -11.71 -3.74
C SER A 13 21.22 -11.73 -2.22
N ASP A 14 21.60 -12.87 -1.67
CA ASP A 14 21.76 -13.08 -0.23
C ASP A 14 22.88 -12.23 0.36
N ARG A 15 23.79 -11.71 -0.46
CA ARG A 15 24.88 -10.83 0.00
C ARG A 15 24.99 -9.58 -0.85
N ASP A 16 25.41 -8.49 -0.21
CA ASP A 16 25.83 -7.29 -0.91
C ASP A 16 27.27 -7.42 -1.44
N ASN A 17 27.72 -6.40 -2.18
CA ASN A 17 29.07 -6.34 -2.75
C ASN A 17 30.19 -6.32 -1.70
N LYS A 18 29.85 -6.16 -0.40
CA LYS A 18 30.75 -6.19 0.74
C LYS A 18 30.61 -7.49 1.55
N GLY A 19 29.88 -8.47 1.03
CA GLY A 19 29.66 -9.77 1.68
C GLY A 19 28.65 -9.74 2.83
N LYS A 20 27.98 -8.61 3.12
CA LYS A 20 26.99 -8.52 4.19
C LYS A 20 25.70 -9.24 3.78
N LYS A 21 25.21 -10.13 4.65
CA LYS A 21 23.98 -10.88 4.40
C LYS A 21 22.78 -9.93 4.33
N ARG A 22 21.97 -10.10 3.28
CA ARG A 22 20.73 -9.40 3.05
C ARG A 22 19.58 -10.35 3.35
N TYR A 23 18.50 -9.79 3.86
CA TYR A 23 17.31 -10.53 4.23
C TYR A 23 16.08 -9.79 3.76
N PRO A 24 14.96 -10.50 3.55
CA PRO A 24 13.68 -9.84 3.35
C PRO A 24 13.36 -8.83 4.45
N SER A 25 12.62 -7.79 4.08
CA SER A 25 12.16 -6.78 5.03
C SER A 25 10.81 -6.27 4.61
N ILE A 26 9.84 -6.34 5.53
CA ILE A 26 8.53 -5.73 5.37
C ILE A 26 8.56 -4.43 6.15
N GLN A 27 8.25 -3.32 5.50
CA GLN A 27 8.33 -2.00 6.08
C GLN A 27 7.05 -1.23 5.82
N ILE A 28 6.54 -0.54 6.84
CA ILE A 28 5.41 0.38 6.69
C ILE A 28 5.83 1.71 7.30
N ALA A 29 5.71 2.77 6.52
CA ALA A 29 5.99 4.13 6.96
C ALA A 29 4.70 4.80 7.43
N PHE A 30 4.79 5.57 8.50
CA PHE A 30 3.65 6.24 9.12
C PHE A 30 4.01 7.67 9.50
N ASN A 31 3.04 8.57 9.58
CA ASN A 31 3.27 9.87 10.18
C ASN A 31 3.56 9.73 11.68
N THR A 32 4.27 10.69 12.28
CA THR A 32 4.42 10.78 13.74
C THR A 32 3.09 10.78 14.51
N LYS A 33 2.03 11.32 13.90
CA LYS A 33 0.69 11.37 14.51
C LYS A 33 0.04 9.98 14.63
N ASP A 34 0.45 9.03 13.79
CA ASP A 34 -0.16 7.70 13.72
C ASP A 34 0.55 6.70 14.64
N LEU A 35 1.48 7.14 15.49
CA LEU A 35 2.20 6.27 16.42
C LEU A 35 1.29 5.29 17.20
N PRO A 36 0.10 5.68 17.71
CA PRO A 36 -0.81 4.73 18.35
C PRO A 36 -1.22 3.56 17.45
N LEU A 37 -1.52 3.82 16.17
CA LEU A 37 -1.85 2.78 15.19
C LEU A 37 -0.67 1.82 14.98
N ILE A 38 0.55 2.35 14.90
CA ILE A 38 1.76 1.54 14.74
C ILE A 38 1.93 0.57 15.91
N LEU A 39 1.73 1.05 17.14
CA LEU A 39 1.85 0.24 18.36
C LEU A 39 0.77 -0.85 18.42
N ILE A 40 -0.46 -0.55 17.97
CA ILE A 40 -1.53 -1.54 17.86
C ILE A 40 -1.15 -2.62 16.83
N ILE A 41 -0.68 -2.23 15.64
CA ILE A 41 -0.25 -3.19 14.61
C ILE A 41 0.90 -4.06 15.13
N GLN A 42 1.91 -3.45 15.75
CA GLN A 42 3.04 -4.18 16.33
C GLN A 42 2.57 -5.18 17.40
N LYS A 43 1.63 -4.78 18.27
CA LYS A 43 1.05 -5.66 19.30
C LYS A 43 0.27 -6.82 18.68
N VAL A 44 -0.53 -6.58 17.64
CA VAL A 44 -1.30 -7.62 16.94
C VAL A 44 -0.39 -8.60 16.19
N LEU A 45 0.69 -8.10 15.60
CA LEU A 45 1.65 -8.94 14.88
C LEU A 45 2.58 -9.71 15.81
N GLU A 46 2.75 -9.24 17.05
CA GLU A 46 3.76 -9.73 18.02
C GLU A 46 5.21 -9.69 17.49
N HIS A 47 5.40 -8.97 16.38
CA HIS A 47 6.64 -8.94 15.62
C HIS A 47 6.88 -7.54 15.04
N GLY A 48 8.15 -7.29 14.75
CA GLY A 48 8.61 -6.05 14.14
C GLY A 48 9.09 -5.02 15.15
N SER A 49 9.90 -4.09 14.67
CA SER A 49 10.46 -2.98 15.45
C SER A 49 9.98 -1.65 14.90
N VAL A 50 9.67 -0.73 15.81
CA VAL A 50 9.27 0.65 15.48
C VAL A 50 10.47 1.55 15.67
N SER A 51 10.79 2.34 14.64
CA SER A 51 11.91 3.28 14.67
C SER A 51 11.49 4.65 14.12
N LYS A 52 11.99 5.72 14.74
CA LYS A 52 11.78 7.08 14.24
C LYS A 52 12.71 7.34 13.06
N THR A 53 12.19 7.89 11.97
CA THR A 53 13.02 8.26 10.81
C THR A 53 13.79 9.53 11.13
N LYS A 54 15.13 9.47 11.10
CA LYS A 54 16.00 10.62 11.43
C LYS A 54 15.66 11.82 10.54
N GLY A 55 15.41 12.97 11.17
CA GLY A 55 15.12 14.23 10.48
C GLY A 55 13.76 14.30 9.78
N LYS A 56 12.84 13.35 10.03
CA LYS A 56 11.50 13.33 9.43
C LYS A 56 10.42 13.13 10.50
N ASN A 57 9.23 13.67 10.24
CA ASN A 57 8.03 13.44 11.05
C ASN A 57 7.36 12.11 10.68
N ALA A 58 8.15 11.03 10.74
CA ALA A 58 7.69 9.70 10.36
C ALA A 58 8.31 8.61 11.25
N TYR A 59 7.50 7.59 11.52
CA TYR A 59 7.95 6.32 12.09
C TYR A 59 7.95 5.23 11.02
N ARG A 60 8.72 4.17 11.26
CA ARG A 60 8.77 2.99 10.42
C ARG A 60 8.62 1.75 11.28
N LEU A 61 7.59 0.95 10.98
CA LEU A 61 7.48 -0.43 11.45
C LEU A 61 8.26 -1.32 10.49
N THR A 62 9.18 -2.14 11.01
CA THR A 62 10.02 -3.03 10.22
C THR A 62 9.92 -4.46 10.76
N ILE A 63 9.53 -5.41 9.90
CA ILE A 63 9.51 -6.84 10.18
C ILE A 63 10.63 -7.52 9.38
N ASN A 64 11.59 -8.13 10.09
CA ASN A 64 12.83 -8.68 9.52
C ASN A 64 13.22 -10.04 10.11
N ASN A 65 12.28 -10.73 10.77
CA ASN A 65 12.45 -12.09 11.28
C ASN A 65 11.48 -13.06 10.57
N LEU A 66 11.80 -14.35 10.60
CA LEU A 66 11.10 -15.39 9.84
C LEU A 66 9.65 -15.54 10.30
N GLU A 67 9.43 -15.58 11.61
CA GLU A 67 8.12 -15.76 12.24
C GLU A 67 7.17 -14.63 11.82
N GLY A 68 7.65 -13.39 11.86
CA GLY A 68 6.91 -12.22 11.42
C GLY A 68 6.64 -12.20 9.92
N TRP A 69 7.55 -12.71 9.08
CA TRP A 69 7.27 -12.85 7.65
C TRP A 69 6.17 -13.88 7.40
N ILE A 70 6.25 -15.05 8.03
CA ILE A 70 5.23 -16.10 7.91
C ILE A 70 3.88 -15.57 8.39
N LYS A 71 3.84 -14.90 9.56
CA LYS A 71 2.62 -14.31 10.10
C LYS A 71 1.97 -13.31 9.14
N ILE A 72 2.76 -12.43 8.53
CA ILE A 72 2.24 -11.49 7.53
C ILE A 72 1.74 -12.22 6.29
N VAL A 73 2.49 -13.19 5.78
CA VAL A 73 2.09 -13.99 4.61
C VAL A 73 0.76 -14.68 4.88
N GLU A 74 0.59 -15.33 6.02
CA GLU A 74 -0.67 -15.98 6.42
C GLU A 74 -1.85 -15.01 6.45
N LEU A 75 -1.63 -13.76 6.89
CA LEU A 75 -2.68 -12.75 7.00
C LEU A 75 -3.10 -12.16 5.65
N ILE A 76 -2.18 -12.01 4.70
CA ILE A 76 -2.44 -11.23 3.47
C ILE A 76 -2.48 -12.08 2.18
N ASN A 77 -1.95 -13.30 2.20
CA ASN A 77 -1.98 -14.18 1.04
C ASN A 77 -3.44 -14.54 0.70
N GLY A 78 -3.85 -14.22 -0.53
CA GLY A 78 -5.25 -14.35 -0.97
C GLY A 78 -6.14 -13.13 -0.70
N TYR A 79 -5.61 -12.06 -0.11
CA TYR A 79 -6.33 -10.78 0.13
C TYR A 79 -5.72 -9.59 -0.63
N MET A 80 -4.56 -9.77 -1.26
CA MET A 80 -3.89 -8.72 -2.04
C MET A 80 -4.65 -8.43 -3.33
N ARG A 81 -4.78 -7.16 -3.71
CA ARG A 81 -5.50 -6.75 -4.94
C ARG A 81 -4.64 -5.96 -5.92
N THR A 82 -3.48 -5.44 -5.49
CA THR A 82 -2.57 -4.66 -6.34
C THR A 82 -1.46 -5.54 -6.93
N PRO A 83 -0.69 -5.06 -7.93
CA PRO A 83 0.52 -5.73 -8.39
C PRO A 83 1.60 -5.94 -7.31
N LYS A 84 1.49 -5.32 -6.13
CA LYS A 84 2.38 -5.57 -4.97
C LYS A 84 2.33 -7.04 -4.52
N ILE A 85 1.32 -7.82 -4.93
CA ILE A 85 1.29 -9.28 -4.76
C ILE A 85 2.54 -9.98 -5.31
N ASN A 86 3.18 -9.44 -6.35
CA ASN A 86 4.43 -10.03 -6.88
C ASN A 86 5.57 -9.97 -5.86
N ALA A 87 5.63 -8.91 -5.05
CA ALA A 87 6.60 -8.82 -3.97
C ALA A 87 6.29 -9.82 -2.83
N LEU A 88 5.01 -10.09 -2.56
CA LEU A 88 4.58 -11.15 -1.66
C LEU A 88 4.97 -12.53 -2.18
N TYR A 89 4.79 -12.79 -3.48
CA TYR A 89 5.21 -14.06 -4.09
C TYR A 89 6.72 -14.28 -3.99
N ASN A 90 7.52 -13.25 -4.20
CA ASN A 90 8.98 -13.34 -4.00
C ASN A 90 9.33 -13.64 -2.53
N LEU A 91 8.56 -13.11 -1.58
CA LEU A 91 8.75 -13.40 -0.16
C LEU A 91 8.40 -14.86 0.14
N ILE A 92 7.28 -15.36 -0.39
CA ILE A 92 6.87 -16.76 -0.28
C ILE A 92 7.93 -17.69 -0.86
N ASP A 93 8.47 -17.39 -2.04
CA ASP A 93 9.53 -18.18 -2.67
C ASP A 93 10.80 -18.21 -1.81
N CYS A 94 11.19 -17.06 -1.25
CA CYS A 94 12.32 -16.95 -0.34
C CYS A 94 12.09 -17.79 0.93
N ILE A 95 10.90 -17.72 1.53
CA ILE A 95 10.56 -18.50 2.72
C ILE A 95 10.60 -20.01 2.42
N ASN A 96 9.99 -20.44 1.31
CA ASN A 96 9.96 -21.84 0.92
C ASN A 96 11.36 -22.39 0.63
N SER A 97 12.15 -21.66 -0.17
CA SER A 97 13.49 -22.10 -0.60
C SER A 97 14.51 -22.10 0.53
N ASN A 98 14.51 -21.05 1.38
CA ASN A 98 15.58 -20.87 2.37
C ASN A 98 15.26 -21.51 3.72
N TYR A 99 13.99 -21.82 4.00
CA TYR A 99 13.54 -22.30 5.31
C TYR A 99 12.68 -23.58 5.23
N GLY A 100 12.60 -24.22 4.06
CA GLY A 100 11.94 -25.51 3.88
C GLY A 100 10.43 -25.48 4.17
N LYS A 101 9.78 -24.33 3.97
CA LYS A 101 8.33 -24.19 4.07
C LYS A 101 7.66 -24.56 2.75
N ASN A 102 6.34 -24.81 2.79
CA ASN A 102 5.54 -25.11 1.60
C ASN A 102 4.29 -24.24 1.54
N ILE A 103 4.48 -22.92 1.56
CA ILE A 103 3.39 -21.96 1.48
C ILE A 103 2.94 -21.85 0.02
N LYS A 104 1.66 -22.13 -0.23
CA LYS A 104 1.03 -21.96 -1.55
C LYS A 104 0.77 -20.48 -1.83
N LYS A 105 1.15 -20.01 -3.02
CA LYS A 105 0.77 -18.69 -3.54
C LYS A 105 -0.73 -18.67 -3.89
N LEU A 106 -1.50 -17.81 -3.25
CA LEU A 106 -2.91 -17.59 -3.60
C LEU A 106 -3.02 -16.41 -4.55
N SER A 107 -4.02 -16.45 -5.45
CA SER A 107 -4.26 -15.39 -6.43
C SER A 107 -4.67 -14.06 -5.78
N LYS A 108 -4.71 -13.00 -6.59
CA LYS A 108 -5.33 -11.74 -6.17
C LYS A 108 -6.78 -11.95 -5.73
N ASP A 109 -7.23 -11.17 -4.77
CA ASP A 109 -8.61 -11.13 -4.31
C ASP A 109 -9.48 -10.29 -5.26
N ASN A 110 -10.39 -10.97 -5.95
CA ASN A 110 -11.36 -10.36 -6.87
C ASN A 110 -12.79 -10.35 -6.28
N SER A 111 -12.96 -10.64 -4.99
CA SER A 111 -14.26 -10.54 -4.32
C SER A 111 -14.75 -9.08 -4.29
N PRO A 112 -16.05 -8.83 -4.07
CA PRO A 112 -16.58 -7.47 -3.98
C PRO A 112 -15.76 -6.57 -3.03
N LEU A 113 -15.58 -5.29 -3.34
CA LEU A 113 -14.72 -4.38 -2.55
C LEU A 113 -15.17 -4.22 -1.08
N ILE A 114 -16.44 -4.46 -0.81
CA ILE A 114 -17.05 -4.38 0.53
C ILE A 114 -17.06 -5.72 1.28
N SER A 115 -16.53 -6.79 0.69
CA SER A 115 -16.55 -8.13 1.29
C SER A 115 -15.58 -8.27 2.47
N ASN A 116 -14.57 -7.40 2.55
CA ASN A 116 -13.53 -7.44 3.57
C ASN A 116 -12.92 -6.05 3.83
N ALA A 117 -11.98 -5.98 4.78
CA ALA A 117 -11.35 -4.74 5.23
C ALA A 117 -10.25 -4.20 4.30
N TRP A 118 -10.08 -4.77 3.10
CA TRP A 118 -9.05 -4.32 2.16
C TRP A 118 -9.24 -2.85 1.78
N LEU A 119 -10.47 -2.48 1.39
CA LEU A 119 -10.76 -1.12 0.89
C LEU A 119 -10.48 -0.06 1.96
N SER A 120 -10.95 -0.26 3.19
CA SER A 120 -10.69 0.68 4.29
C SER A 120 -9.19 0.85 4.54
N GLY A 121 -8.44 -0.25 4.53
CA GLY A 121 -6.99 -0.19 4.70
C GLY A 121 -6.27 0.44 3.50
N PHE A 122 -6.81 0.34 2.29
CA PHE A 122 -6.23 0.97 1.10
C PHE A 122 -6.49 2.48 1.12
N ILE A 123 -7.70 2.89 1.50
CA ILE A 123 -8.08 4.29 1.71
C ILE A 123 -7.25 4.95 2.82
N ASP A 124 -6.97 4.24 3.91
CA ASP A 124 -6.14 4.77 5.01
C ASP A 124 -4.72 5.15 4.56
N GLY A 125 -4.17 4.44 3.55
CA GLY A 125 -2.85 4.72 3.02
C GLY A 125 -2.81 5.70 1.84
N ASP A 126 -3.67 5.51 0.84
CA ASP A 126 -3.63 6.28 -0.42
C ASP A 126 -4.85 7.20 -0.65
N GLY A 127 -5.83 7.16 0.26
CA GLY A 127 -7.05 7.96 0.19
C GLY A 127 -6.89 9.36 0.76
N SER A 128 -7.70 10.29 0.26
CA SER A 128 -7.72 11.67 0.72
C SER A 128 -9.14 12.22 0.70
N PHE A 129 -9.58 12.76 1.84
CA PHE A 129 -10.82 13.48 1.99
C PHE A 129 -10.54 14.97 2.16
N SER A 130 -11.19 15.82 1.37
CA SER A 130 -10.99 17.28 1.44
C SER A 130 -12.27 18.07 1.18
N ILE A 131 -12.36 19.23 1.82
CA ILE A 131 -13.40 20.23 1.55
C ILE A 131 -12.72 21.45 0.94
N ARG A 132 -13.23 21.93 -0.19
CA ARG A 132 -12.76 23.16 -0.83
C ARG A 132 -13.87 24.20 -0.80
N LEU A 133 -13.54 25.37 -0.25
CA LEU A 133 -14.37 26.56 -0.27
C LEU A 133 -13.85 27.52 -1.34
N THR A 134 -14.73 27.99 -2.21
CA THR A 134 -14.40 29.00 -3.23
C THR A 134 -15.02 30.33 -2.83
N GLU A 135 -14.20 31.28 -2.37
CA GLU A 135 -14.70 32.60 -1.91
C GLU A 135 -15.05 33.54 -3.07
N LYS A 136 -14.21 33.58 -4.10
CA LYS A 136 -14.35 34.45 -5.27
C LYS A 136 -14.12 33.65 -6.56
N GLY A 137 -14.81 34.00 -7.65
CA GLY A 137 -14.69 33.36 -8.96
C GLY A 137 -16.02 33.23 -9.68
N LYS A 138 -16.06 32.42 -10.75
CA LYS A 138 -17.28 32.17 -11.56
C LYS A 138 -18.44 31.61 -10.73
N TYR A 139 -18.13 30.84 -9.68
CA TYR A 139 -19.10 30.28 -8.74
C TYR A 139 -18.69 30.65 -7.31
N PRO A 140 -19.03 31.86 -6.84
CA PRO A 140 -18.67 32.30 -5.49
C PRO A 140 -19.44 31.51 -4.44
N ARG A 141 -18.84 31.33 -3.27
CA ARG A 141 -19.37 30.56 -2.13
C ARG A 141 -19.63 29.08 -2.43
N LYS A 142 -18.98 28.51 -3.45
CA LYS A 142 -19.09 27.08 -3.76
C LYS A 142 -18.34 26.25 -2.71
N VAL A 143 -19.04 25.27 -2.14
CA VAL A 143 -18.47 24.22 -1.30
C VAL A 143 -18.32 22.95 -2.15
N GLU A 144 -17.14 22.35 -2.17
CA GLU A 144 -16.90 21.07 -2.83
C GLU A 144 -16.32 20.07 -1.82
N CYS A 145 -17.04 18.97 -1.56
CA CYS A 145 -16.50 17.84 -0.82
C CYS A 145 -15.90 16.84 -1.81
N LYS A 146 -14.68 16.37 -1.55
CA LYS A 146 -13.92 15.50 -2.45
C LYS A 146 -13.38 14.31 -1.70
N PHE A 147 -13.51 13.15 -2.33
CA PHE A 147 -12.70 11.99 -2.03
C PHE A 147 -11.82 11.67 -3.23
N GLU A 148 -10.56 11.35 -2.98
CA GLU A 148 -9.55 11.09 -4.01
C GLU A 148 -8.64 9.94 -3.61
N ILE A 149 -8.32 9.09 -4.57
CA ILE A 149 -7.23 8.11 -4.50
C ILE A 149 -6.25 8.45 -5.62
N GLU A 150 -4.98 8.66 -5.30
CA GLU A 150 -3.91 8.82 -6.28
C GLU A 150 -2.88 7.70 -6.15
N GLN A 151 -2.60 7.00 -7.25
CA GLN A 151 -1.53 6.02 -7.29
C GLN A 151 -0.66 6.19 -8.53
N ARG A 152 0.59 5.71 -8.44
CA ARG A 152 1.49 5.63 -9.59
C ARG A 152 0.90 4.75 -10.68
N GLN A 153 1.20 5.05 -11.95
CA GLN A 153 0.67 4.24 -13.05
C GLN A 153 1.22 2.80 -13.05
N LYS A 154 2.51 2.65 -12.72
CA LYS A 154 3.18 1.36 -12.65
C LYS A 154 3.79 1.14 -11.28
N ASP A 155 3.62 -0.07 -10.76
CA ASP A 155 4.30 -0.54 -9.56
C ASP A 155 5.83 -0.62 -9.77
N ILE A 156 6.61 -0.81 -8.70
CA ILE A 156 8.07 -1.07 -8.77
C ILE A 156 8.37 -2.27 -9.67
N SER A 157 7.46 -3.25 -9.73
CA SER A 157 7.54 -4.41 -10.60
C SER A 157 7.21 -4.12 -12.08
N GLY A 158 6.82 -2.90 -12.43
CA GLY A 158 6.48 -2.47 -13.79
C GLY A 158 5.03 -2.74 -14.22
N PHE A 159 4.27 -3.45 -13.40
CA PHE A 159 2.86 -3.79 -13.65
C PHE A 159 1.95 -2.59 -13.39
N SER A 160 0.88 -2.47 -14.19
CA SER A 160 -0.06 -1.35 -14.12
C SER A 160 -0.94 -1.40 -12.86
N MET A 161 -1.20 -0.24 -12.26
CA MET A 161 -2.22 -0.04 -11.23
C MET A 161 -3.62 0.20 -11.82
N LEU A 162 -3.75 0.24 -13.14
CA LEU A 162 -5.00 0.62 -13.81
C LEU A 162 -6.18 -0.29 -13.43
N GLU A 163 -6.01 -1.60 -13.54
CA GLU A 163 -7.07 -2.60 -13.26
C GLU A 163 -7.73 -2.41 -11.88
N VAL A 164 -6.91 -2.25 -10.83
CA VAL A 164 -7.43 -2.06 -9.46
C VAL A 164 -8.10 -0.68 -9.30
N LEU A 165 -7.59 0.34 -9.98
CA LEU A 165 -8.18 1.69 -9.92
C LEU A 165 -9.45 1.80 -10.76
N GLU A 166 -9.58 1.05 -11.85
CA GLU A 166 -10.82 0.94 -12.63
C GLU A 166 -11.91 0.27 -11.80
N THR A 167 -11.59 -0.82 -11.10
CA THR A 167 -12.49 -1.48 -10.15
C THR A 167 -12.96 -0.52 -9.05
N LEU A 168 -12.05 0.28 -8.49
CA LEU A 168 -12.37 1.31 -7.50
C LEU A 168 -13.22 2.44 -8.10
N ALA A 169 -12.93 2.88 -9.32
CA ALA A 169 -13.67 3.94 -9.99
C ALA A 169 -15.10 3.52 -10.30
N GLU A 170 -15.30 2.30 -10.79
CA GLU A 170 -16.63 1.71 -11.02
C GLU A 170 -17.44 1.67 -9.72
N PHE A 171 -16.84 1.17 -8.63
CA PHE A 171 -17.47 1.14 -7.32
C PHE A 171 -17.86 2.52 -6.79
N LEU A 172 -17.06 3.54 -7.07
CA LEU A 172 -17.27 4.93 -6.66
C LEU A 172 -18.09 5.75 -7.68
N LEU A 173 -18.65 5.10 -8.71
CA LEU A 173 -19.43 5.73 -9.77
C LEU A 173 -18.70 6.91 -10.45
N THR A 174 -17.41 6.71 -10.71
CA THR A 174 -16.53 7.70 -11.34
C THR A 174 -15.61 7.03 -12.37
N THR A 175 -14.62 7.76 -12.88
CA THR A 175 -13.65 7.25 -13.84
C THR A 175 -12.21 7.48 -13.38
N VAL A 176 -11.31 6.65 -13.88
CA VAL A 176 -9.87 6.85 -13.70
C VAL A 176 -9.39 7.95 -14.65
N LYS A 177 -8.59 8.88 -14.14
CA LYS A 177 -7.92 9.90 -14.95
C LYS A 177 -6.41 9.75 -14.84
N GLU A 178 -5.74 9.91 -15.97
CA GLU A 178 -4.29 10.08 -15.98
C GLU A 178 -3.91 11.50 -15.54
N THR A 179 -2.88 11.59 -14.72
CA THR A 179 -2.39 12.86 -14.17
C THR A 179 -0.87 12.82 -14.12
N LYS A 180 -0.24 14.01 -14.21
CA LYS A 180 1.23 14.14 -14.19
C LYS A 180 1.93 13.29 -15.26
N THR A 181 1.27 13.03 -16.40
CA THR A 181 1.75 12.17 -17.50
C THR A 181 3.06 12.65 -18.11
N LEU A 182 3.31 13.97 -18.10
CA LEU A 182 4.54 14.59 -18.58
C LEU A 182 5.67 14.61 -17.53
N THR A 183 5.47 14.05 -16.35
CA THR A 183 6.48 14.02 -15.28
C THR A 183 7.14 12.65 -15.18
N HIS A 184 8.27 12.57 -14.49
CA HIS A 184 8.95 11.30 -14.21
C HIS A 184 8.09 10.29 -13.41
N ASN A 185 7.04 10.77 -12.72
CA ASN A 185 6.18 9.96 -11.86
C ASN A 185 4.71 10.11 -12.27
N PRO A 186 4.30 9.51 -13.41
CA PRO A 186 2.93 9.58 -13.88
C PRO A 186 2.00 8.83 -12.92
N LYS A 187 0.78 9.34 -12.77
CA LYS A 187 -0.20 8.85 -11.81
C LYS A 187 -1.58 8.62 -12.44
N PHE A 188 -2.29 7.66 -11.89
CA PHE A 188 -3.74 7.56 -12.02
C PHE A 188 -4.42 8.24 -10.83
N ARG A 189 -5.60 8.79 -11.08
CA ARG A 189 -6.44 9.44 -10.07
C ARG A 189 -7.88 8.97 -10.22
N VAL A 190 -8.47 8.56 -9.11
CA VAL A 190 -9.91 8.32 -8.95
C VAL A 190 -10.44 9.40 -8.03
N ARG A 191 -11.47 10.15 -8.46
CA ARG A 191 -11.99 11.29 -7.69
C ARG A 191 -13.51 11.31 -7.74
N THR A 192 -14.13 11.52 -6.58
CA THR A 192 -15.55 11.89 -6.46
C THR A 192 -15.67 13.35 -6.00
N THR A 193 -16.81 13.96 -6.33
CA THR A 193 -17.23 15.26 -5.82
C THR A 193 -18.63 15.13 -5.24
N ASN A 194 -19.07 16.13 -4.49
CA ASN A 194 -20.47 16.21 -4.05
C ASN A 194 -21.43 15.99 -5.24
N ILE A 195 -22.47 15.19 -4.99
CA ILE A 195 -23.60 15.00 -5.91
C ILE A 195 -24.28 16.37 -6.00
N ASN A 196 -24.43 16.88 -7.22
CA ASN A 196 -25.13 18.14 -7.48
C ASN A 196 -26.62 18.02 -7.15
#